data_AF-A0A968KV13-F1
#
_entry.id   AF-A0A968KV13-F1
#
_cell.length_a   1.000
_cell.length_b   1.000
_cell.length_c   1.000
_cell.angle_alpha   90.00
_cell.angle_beta   90.00
_cell.angle_gamma   90.00
#
_symmetry.space_group_name_H-M   'P 1'
#
loop_
_entity.id
_entity.type
_entity.pdbx_description
1 polymer ?
#
loop_
_entity_poly.entity_id
_entity_poly.type
_entity_poly.pdbx_seq_one_letter_code
_entity_poly.pdbx_strand_id
1 'polypeptide(L)'
;MKQQIKSLFKKILPAKLRQTLRSIQHCPRNYRTRNFAALPTWLHYHVAKKVVPAKLLSRKYFHFTAVTSLQRYHANFGRYPDFTHPTLFSEKVLKCIHTTCQSSSLYPLLADKYRVRAYVRKLLGSEENLIPLIDDFASAQAFVDAYIANPDKYTNSVVKVNHGYAQNFFIGNQALNNLELETLKETLERWMQRPHTGSYERHYARITPHITEEKRLGNRETLIELQIPHA
;
A
#
# COMPACT_ATOMS: atom_id res chain seq x y z
N MET A 1 -41.58 4.08 21.06
CA MET A 1 -40.63 3.12 20.47
C MET A 1 -39.31 3.72 19.92
N LYS A 2 -39.29 4.50 18.83
CA LYS A 2 -38.03 5.04 18.24
C LYS A 2 -37.20 5.94 19.18
N GLN A 3 -37.84 6.74 20.05
CA GLN A 3 -37.13 7.60 21.01
C GLN A 3 -36.54 6.84 22.20
N GLN A 4 -37.24 5.82 22.72
CA GLN A 4 -36.75 4.95 23.79
C GLN A 4 -35.59 4.06 23.32
N ILE A 5 -35.65 3.54 22.09
CA ILE A 5 -34.54 2.79 21.49
C ILE A 5 -33.30 3.69 21.34
N LYS A 6 -33.48 4.96 20.90
CA LYS A 6 -32.38 5.94 20.83
C LYS A 6 -31.77 6.27 22.20
N SER A 7 -32.57 6.30 23.27
CA SER A 7 -32.08 6.62 24.61
C SER A 7 -31.33 5.43 25.24
N LEU A 8 -31.79 4.19 25.00
CA LEU A 8 -31.09 2.97 25.42
C LEU A 8 -29.75 2.82 24.69
N PHE A 9 -29.72 3.00 23.36
CA PHE A 9 -28.49 2.93 22.57
C PHE A 9 -27.46 3.97 23.03
N LYS A 10 -27.89 5.18 23.42
CA LYS A 10 -27.00 6.21 23.96
C LYS A 10 -26.36 5.82 25.30
N LYS A 11 -27.02 5.01 26.13
CA LYS A 11 -26.48 4.56 27.43
C LYS A 11 -25.46 3.43 27.26
N ILE A 12 -25.66 2.56 26.27
CA ILE A 12 -24.79 1.41 25.97
C ILE A 12 -23.49 1.84 25.25
N LEU A 13 -23.51 2.97 24.54
CA LEU A 13 -22.32 3.43 23.81
C LEU A 13 -21.18 3.89 24.76
N PRO A 14 -19.92 3.52 24.47
CA PRO A 14 -18.75 4.01 25.21
C PRO A 14 -18.70 5.55 25.26
N ALA A 15 -18.18 6.11 26.34
CA ALA A 15 -18.11 7.56 26.54
C ALA A 15 -17.37 8.28 25.39
N LYS A 16 -16.25 7.70 24.91
CA LYS A 16 -15.52 8.20 23.72
C LYS A 16 -16.43 8.28 22.50
N LEU A 17 -17.20 7.23 22.21
CA LEU A 17 -18.08 7.15 21.04
C LEU A 17 -19.25 8.14 21.13
N ARG A 18 -19.79 8.37 22.33
CA ARG A 18 -20.79 9.43 22.59
C ARG A 18 -20.22 10.82 22.35
N GLN A 19 -19.00 11.10 22.80
CA GLN A 19 -18.33 12.39 22.59
C GLN A 19 -18.08 12.63 21.09
N THR A 20 -17.60 11.62 20.37
CA THR A 20 -17.44 11.68 18.90
C THR A 20 -18.77 11.95 18.21
N LEU A 21 -19.85 11.23 18.58
CA LEU A 21 -21.19 11.43 18.01
C LEU A 21 -21.77 12.82 18.28
N ARG A 22 -21.56 13.40 19.47
CA ARG A 22 -21.98 14.77 19.79
C ARG A 22 -21.25 15.79 18.93
N SER A 23 -19.94 15.58 18.70
CA SER A 23 -19.19 16.43 17.77
C SER A 23 -19.83 16.41 16.38
N ILE A 24 -20.22 15.24 15.86
CA ILE A 24 -20.79 15.04 14.51
C ILE A 24 -22.12 15.77 14.29
N GLN A 25 -22.90 16.07 15.33
CA GLN A 25 -24.19 16.76 15.19
C GLN A 25 -24.04 18.17 14.58
N HIS A 26 -22.89 18.81 14.75
CA HIS A 26 -22.53 20.05 14.08
C HIS A 26 -21.76 19.70 12.80
N CYS A 27 -22.38 19.96 11.65
CA CYS A 27 -21.99 19.50 10.31
C CYS A 27 -20.46 19.57 10.06
N PRO A 28 -19.78 18.48 9.65
CA PRO A 28 -18.34 18.49 9.48
C PRO A 28 -18.02 18.95 8.05
N ARG A 29 -18.15 20.26 7.78
CA ARG A 29 -17.63 20.85 6.53
C ARG A 29 -16.13 20.56 6.37
N ASN A 30 -15.39 20.50 7.48
CA ASN A 30 -13.99 20.10 7.54
C ASN A 30 -13.81 18.75 8.23
N TYR A 31 -13.66 17.69 7.45
CA TYR A 31 -13.36 16.34 7.94
C TYR A 31 -11.90 16.20 8.43
N ARG A 32 -11.08 17.21 8.12
CA ARG A 32 -9.64 17.34 8.40
C ARG A 32 -9.31 17.54 9.89
N THR A 33 -10.24 18.12 10.67
CA THR A 33 -9.98 18.55 12.06
C THR A 33 -10.52 17.59 13.12
N ARG A 34 -11.04 16.41 12.71
CA ARG A 34 -11.65 15.46 13.64
C ARG A 34 -11.13 14.05 13.46
N ASN A 35 -10.77 13.42 14.57
CA ASN A 35 -10.34 12.03 14.60
C ASN A 35 -11.55 11.09 14.48
N PHE A 36 -11.92 10.77 13.24
CA PHE A 36 -12.96 9.77 12.93
C PHE A 36 -12.43 8.33 12.88
N ALA A 37 -11.14 8.11 13.16
CA ALA A 37 -10.55 6.77 13.17
C ALA A 37 -11.16 5.89 14.28
N ALA A 38 -11.72 6.50 15.33
CA ALA A 38 -12.38 5.80 16.43
C ALA A 38 -13.82 5.35 16.11
N LEU A 39 -14.40 5.74 14.96
CA LEU A 39 -15.75 5.32 14.60
C LEU A 39 -15.75 3.95 13.91
N PRO A 40 -16.71 3.07 14.22
CA PRO A 40 -16.98 1.88 13.42
C PRO A 40 -17.22 2.25 11.95
N THR A 41 -16.69 1.46 11.02
CA THR A 41 -16.74 1.70 9.56
C THR A 41 -18.15 2.01 9.05
N TRP A 42 -19.17 1.29 9.54
CA TRP A 42 -20.56 1.50 9.13
C TRP A 42 -21.09 2.87 9.55
N LEU A 43 -20.79 3.30 10.79
CA LEU A 43 -21.23 4.58 11.32
C LEU A 43 -20.51 5.72 10.62
N HIS A 44 -19.20 5.55 10.39
CA HIS A 44 -18.41 6.47 9.60
C HIS A 44 -19.00 6.63 8.19
N TYR A 45 -19.30 5.55 7.48
CA TYR A 45 -19.91 5.61 6.14
C TYR A 45 -21.20 6.45 6.11
N HIS A 46 -22.06 6.32 7.12
CA HIS A 46 -23.28 7.12 7.22
C HIS A 46 -23.02 8.62 7.42
N VAL A 47 -21.96 8.98 8.15
CA VAL A 47 -21.52 10.37 8.31
C VAL A 47 -20.89 10.90 7.02
N ALA A 48 -20.04 10.09 6.38
CA ALA A 48 -19.34 10.45 5.15
C ALA A 48 -20.30 10.84 4.02
N LYS A 49 -21.39 10.09 3.84
CA LYS A 49 -22.43 10.38 2.83
C LYS A 49 -23.11 11.75 2.99
N LYS A 50 -22.97 12.41 4.14
CA LYS A 50 -23.48 13.77 4.34
C LYS A 50 -22.55 14.86 3.82
N VAL A 51 -21.30 14.52 3.51
CA VAL A 51 -20.24 15.49 3.18
C VAL A 51 -19.66 15.25 1.80
N VAL A 52 -19.62 14.01 1.33
CA VAL A 52 -19.20 13.64 -0.03
C VAL A 52 -20.31 12.88 -0.74
N PRO A 53 -20.42 12.99 -2.08
CA PRO A 53 -21.43 12.27 -2.86
C PRO A 53 -21.40 10.76 -2.61
N ALA A 54 -22.56 10.17 -2.28
CA ALA A 54 -22.65 8.76 -1.94
C ALA A 54 -22.15 7.83 -3.06
N LYS A 55 -22.31 8.23 -4.34
CA LYS A 55 -21.82 7.47 -5.51
C LYS A 55 -20.30 7.26 -5.53
N LEU A 56 -19.54 8.08 -4.78
CA LEU A 56 -18.09 8.01 -4.69
C LEU A 56 -17.61 7.16 -3.51
N LEU A 57 -18.53 6.66 -2.69
CA LEU A 57 -18.23 5.85 -1.52
C LEU A 57 -18.66 4.40 -1.75
N SER A 58 -17.71 3.48 -1.77
CA SER A 58 -18.03 2.05 -1.77
C SER A 58 -18.51 1.61 -0.40
N ARG A 59 -19.70 1.02 -0.30
CA ARG A 59 -20.20 0.44 0.96
C ARG A 59 -19.39 -0.78 1.40
N LYS A 60 -18.97 -1.63 0.46
CA LYS A 60 -18.21 -2.86 0.71
C LYS A 60 -16.75 -2.57 1.08
N TYR A 61 -16.17 -1.56 0.46
CA TYR A 61 -14.75 -1.23 0.53
C TYR A 61 -14.46 0.10 1.23
N PHE A 62 -15.43 0.59 2.03
CA PHE A 62 -15.34 1.89 2.69
C PHE A 62 -14.11 1.96 3.61
N HIS A 63 -13.42 3.10 3.56
CA HIS A 63 -12.38 3.45 4.51
C HIS A 63 -12.41 4.94 4.79
N PHE A 64 -12.01 5.35 5.99
CA PHE A 64 -12.10 6.74 6.41
C PHE A 64 -11.29 7.70 5.53
N THR A 65 -10.14 7.24 5.00
CA THR A 65 -9.29 8.08 4.13
C THR A 65 -9.94 8.40 2.78
N ALA A 66 -10.98 7.67 2.36
CA ALA A 66 -11.73 8.00 1.15
C ALA A 66 -12.37 9.39 1.24
N VAL A 67 -12.89 9.77 2.40
CA VAL A 67 -13.51 11.08 2.59
C VAL A 67 -12.48 12.19 2.46
N THR A 68 -11.33 12.05 3.12
CA THR A 68 -10.27 13.06 3.09
C THR A 68 -9.68 13.23 1.69
N SER A 69 -9.49 12.13 0.94
CA SER A 69 -8.99 12.18 -0.43
C SER A 69 -9.98 12.86 -1.38
N LEU A 70 -11.28 12.54 -1.27
CA LEU A 70 -12.33 13.15 -2.09
C LEU A 70 -12.51 14.65 -1.80
N GLN A 71 -12.45 15.06 -0.53
CA GLN A 71 -12.49 16.48 -0.17
C GLN A 71 -11.27 17.25 -0.66
N ARG A 72 -10.07 16.66 -0.57
CA ARG A 72 -8.85 17.28 -1.10
C ARG A 72 -8.91 17.45 -2.61
N TYR A 73 -9.41 16.43 -3.31
CA TYR A 73 -9.64 16.52 -4.76
C TYR A 73 -10.61 17.67 -5.07
N HIS A 74 -11.75 17.75 -4.38
CA HIS A 74 -12.71 18.84 -4.58
C HIS A 74 -12.12 20.22 -4.26
N ALA A 75 -11.33 20.36 -3.20
CA ALA A 75 -10.69 21.61 -2.84
C ALA A 75 -9.67 22.06 -3.90
N ASN A 76 -8.93 21.13 -4.49
CA ASN A 76 -7.90 21.43 -5.48
C ASN A 76 -8.46 21.68 -6.89
N PHE A 77 -9.53 20.98 -7.27
CA PHE A 77 -10.06 20.99 -8.65
C PHE A 77 -11.45 21.64 -8.78
N GLY A 78 -12.06 22.09 -7.68
CA GLY A 78 -13.40 22.70 -7.68
C GLY A 78 -14.55 21.73 -8.01
N ARG A 79 -14.25 20.42 -8.15
CA ARG A 79 -15.20 19.37 -8.51
C ARG A 79 -14.80 18.03 -7.90
N TYR A 80 -15.75 17.12 -7.75
CA TYR A 80 -15.46 15.74 -7.37
C TYR A 80 -14.96 14.90 -8.57
N PRO A 81 -14.20 13.81 -8.34
CA PRO A 81 -13.74 12.94 -9.42
C PRO A 81 -14.89 12.14 -10.04
N ASP A 82 -14.79 11.83 -11.34
CA ASP A 82 -15.66 10.86 -12.00
C ASP A 82 -15.07 9.44 -11.88
N PHE A 83 -15.69 8.59 -11.04
CA PHE A 83 -15.31 7.18 -10.92
C PHE A 83 -16.03 6.26 -11.91
N THR A 84 -17.10 6.72 -12.56
CA THR A 84 -17.80 5.94 -13.58
C THR A 84 -16.98 5.95 -14.87
N HIS A 85 -16.59 7.14 -15.33
CA HIS A 85 -15.81 7.35 -16.55
C HIS A 85 -14.57 8.23 -16.27
N PRO A 86 -13.56 7.71 -15.53
CA PRO A 86 -12.38 8.49 -15.18
C PRO A 86 -11.55 8.80 -16.43
N THR A 87 -11.44 10.08 -16.77
CA THR A 87 -10.65 10.55 -17.92
C THR A 87 -9.27 11.02 -17.46
N LEU A 88 -9.21 11.71 -16.32
CA LEU A 88 -7.96 12.22 -15.78
C LEU A 88 -7.17 11.15 -15.04
N PHE A 89 -5.84 11.28 -15.07
CA PHE A 89 -4.93 10.42 -14.31
C PHE A 89 -5.27 10.44 -12.80
N SER A 90 -5.53 11.61 -12.23
CA SER A 90 -5.89 11.75 -10.81
C SER A 90 -7.19 11.03 -10.44
N GLU A 91 -8.18 11.00 -11.33
CA GLU A 91 -9.42 10.24 -11.14
C GLU A 91 -9.17 8.74 -11.19
N LYS A 92 -8.35 8.28 -12.15
CA LYS A 92 -7.95 6.88 -12.28
C LYS A 92 -7.20 6.39 -11.04
N VAL A 93 -6.26 7.19 -10.52
CA VAL A 93 -5.53 6.89 -9.28
C VAL A 93 -6.46 6.80 -8.08
N LEU A 94 -7.37 7.76 -7.89
CA LEU A 94 -8.31 7.72 -6.77
C LEU A 94 -9.29 6.55 -6.88
N LYS A 95 -9.79 6.26 -8.09
CA LYS A 95 -10.64 5.08 -8.34
C LYS A 95 -9.89 3.79 -7.99
N CYS A 96 -8.64 3.68 -8.42
CA CYS A 96 -7.76 2.56 -8.09
C CYS A 96 -7.67 2.35 -6.57
N ILE A 97 -7.25 3.37 -5.83
CA ILE A 97 -7.05 3.36 -4.38
C ILE A 97 -8.33 3.00 -3.62
N HIS A 98 -9.46 3.60 -3.99
CA HIS A 98 -10.70 3.49 -3.20
C HIS A 98 -11.60 2.33 -3.63
N THR A 99 -11.41 1.77 -4.83
CA THR A 99 -12.30 0.72 -5.34
C THR A 99 -11.53 -0.41 -6.01
N THR A 100 -10.79 -0.14 -7.08
CA THR A 100 -10.32 -1.19 -7.99
C THR A 100 -9.28 -2.10 -7.36
N CYS A 101 -8.35 -1.56 -6.58
CA CYS A 101 -7.31 -2.34 -5.92
C CYS A 101 -7.85 -3.26 -4.79
N GLN A 102 -9.10 -3.07 -4.37
CA GLN A 102 -9.73 -3.88 -3.33
C GLN A 102 -10.62 -4.99 -3.90
N SER A 103 -11.16 -4.80 -5.11
CA SER A 103 -12.05 -5.77 -5.76
C SER A 103 -11.35 -6.65 -6.79
N SER A 104 -10.31 -6.16 -7.46
CA SER A 104 -9.66 -6.88 -8.54
C SER A 104 -8.56 -7.81 -8.02
N SER A 105 -8.51 -9.04 -8.53
CA SER A 105 -7.42 -9.99 -8.31
C SER A 105 -6.17 -9.67 -9.16
N LEU A 106 -6.31 -8.84 -10.19
CA LEU A 106 -5.21 -8.45 -11.07
C LEU A 106 -4.22 -7.50 -10.37
N TYR A 107 -4.70 -6.64 -9.47
CA TYR A 107 -3.84 -5.67 -8.78
C TYR A 107 -2.74 -6.29 -7.91
N PRO A 108 -3.04 -7.28 -7.04
CA PRO A 108 -2.00 -8.00 -6.31
C PRO A 108 -0.99 -8.66 -7.26
N LEU A 109 -1.45 -9.27 -8.36
CA LEU A 109 -0.57 -9.89 -9.35
C LEU A 109 0.37 -8.86 -10.01
N LEU A 110 -0.15 -7.72 -10.43
CA LEU A 110 0.66 -6.68 -11.10
C LEU A 110 1.61 -5.95 -10.15
N ALA A 111 1.29 -5.90 -8.85
CA ALA A 111 2.13 -5.26 -7.85
C ALA A 111 3.17 -6.20 -7.22
N ASP A 112 3.02 -7.51 -7.40
CA ASP A 112 3.95 -8.52 -6.90
C ASP A 112 5.17 -8.61 -7.82
N LYS A 113 6.30 -8.04 -7.41
CA LYS A 113 7.53 -7.99 -8.24
C LYS A 113 8.04 -9.39 -8.65
N TYR A 114 7.67 -10.44 -7.93
CA TYR A 114 8.02 -11.81 -8.29
C TYR A 114 7.02 -12.37 -9.31
N ARG A 115 5.72 -12.41 -8.95
CA ARG A 115 4.70 -13.06 -9.78
C ARG A 115 4.39 -12.30 -11.08
N VAL A 116 4.60 -10.98 -11.10
CA VAL A 116 4.38 -10.17 -12.31
C VAL A 116 5.30 -10.60 -13.46
N ARG A 117 6.47 -11.17 -13.15
CA ARG A 117 7.44 -11.65 -14.16
C ARG A 117 6.81 -12.68 -15.09
N ALA A 118 6.12 -13.68 -14.53
CA ALA A 118 5.43 -14.70 -15.30
C ALA A 118 4.28 -14.11 -16.16
N TYR A 119 3.59 -13.09 -15.63
CA TYR A 119 2.53 -12.38 -16.36
C TYR A 119 3.10 -11.61 -17.56
N VAL A 120 4.18 -10.86 -17.36
CA VAL A 120 4.86 -10.08 -18.43
C VAL A 120 5.42 -11.00 -19.50
N ARG A 121 6.09 -12.08 -19.10
CA ARG A 121 6.60 -13.10 -20.03
C ARG A 121 5.50 -13.65 -20.93
N LYS A 122 4.35 -14.02 -20.33
CA LYS A 122 3.22 -14.55 -21.08
C LYS A 122 2.61 -13.49 -22.01
N LEU A 123 2.58 -12.23 -21.59
CA LEU A 123 2.04 -11.12 -22.37
C LEU A 123 2.91 -10.77 -23.58
N LEU A 124 4.23 -10.75 -23.39
CA LEU A 124 5.19 -10.35 -24.43
C LEU A 124 5.71 -11.52 -25.26
N GLY A 125 5.52 -12.76 -24.81
CA GLY A 125 6.09 -13.96 -25.43
C GLY A 125 7.60 -14.07 -25.28
N SER A 126 8.22 -13.27 -24.40
CA SER A 126 9.67 -13.19 -24.22
C SER A 126 10.02 -12.79 -22.79
N GLU A 127 11.21 -13.20 -22.33
CA GLU A 127 11.83 -12.76 -21.08
C GLU A 127 12.86 -11.64 -21.27
N GLU A 128 13.18 -11.25 -22.52
CA GLU A 128 14.25 -10.28 -22.83
C GLU A 128 14.03 -8.90 -22.21
N ASN A 129 12.78 -8.51 -21.97
CA ASN A 129 12.43 -7.25 -21.33
C ASN A 129 12.43 -7.34 -19.79
N LEU A 130 12.62 -8.53 -19.21
CA LEU A 130 12.73 -8.71 -17.77
C LEU A 130 14.19 -8.58 -17.35
N ILE A 131 14.40 -7.91 -16.23
CA ILE A 131 15.71 -7.96 -15.57
C ILE A 131 16.01 -9.41 -15.22
N PRO A 132 17.22 -9.95 -15.51
CA PRO A 132 17.57 -11.31 -15.13
C PRO A 132 17.36 -11.54 -13.64
N LEU A 133 16.58 -12.57 -13.31
CA LEU A 133 16.43 -13.05 -11.94
C LEU A 133 17.61 -13.98 -11.64
N ILE A 134 18.34 -13.68 -10.58
CA ILE A 134 19.47 -14.49 -10.11
C ILE A 134 18.97 -15.63 -9.23
N ASP A 135 18.04 -15.31 -8.31
CA ASP A 135 17.35 -16.24 -7.42
C ASP A 135 16.11 -15.58 -6.79
N ASP A 136 15.34 -16.38 -6.06
CA ASP A 136 14.22 -15.95 -5.26
C ASP A 136 14.12 -16.78 -3.96
N PHE A 137 13.61 -16.17 -2.88
CA PHE A 137 13.60 -16.81 -1.56
C PHE A 137 12.29 -16.58 -0.79
N ALA A 138 11.82 -17.65 -0.15
CA ALA A 138 10.64 -17.62 0.71
C ALA A 138 10.93 -17.07 2.12
N SER A 139 12.20 -16.86 2.50
CA SER A 139 12.60 -16.30 3.79
C SER A 139 13.97 -15.61 3.73
N ALA A 140 14.21 -14.69 4.67
CA ALA A 140 15.51 -14.03 4.83
C ALA A 140 16.63 -15.03 5.16
N GLN A 141 16.34 -16.06 5.95
CA GLN A 141 17.33 -17.09 6.29
C GLN A 141 17.74 -17.90 5.05
N ALA A 142 16.79 -18.28 4.19
CA ALA A 142 17.11 -19.00 2.96
C ALA A 142 18.00 -18.17 2.02
N PHE A 143 17.78 -16.86 1.96
CA PHE A 143 18.68 -15.94 1.26
C PHE A 143 20.09 -15.97 1.86
N VAL A 144 20.23 -15.84 3.18
CA VAL A 144 21.53 -15.83 3.86
C VAL A 144 22.29 -17.14 3.66
N ASP A 145 21.62 -18.29 3.79
CA ASP A 145 22.25 -19.60 3.59
C ASP A 145 22.78 -19.74 2.15
N ALA A 146 21.99 -19.30 1.17
CA ALA A 146 22.40 -19.30 -0.22
C ALA A 146 23.54 -18.31 -0.51
N TYR A 147 23.51 -17.13 0.13
CA TYR A 147 24.57 -16.12 0.04
C TYR A 147 25.89 -16.65 0.56
N ILE A 148 25.91 -17.27 1.75
CA ILE A 148 27.12 -17.85 2.36
C ILE A 148 27.69 -18.97 1.48
N ALA A 149 26.83 -19.78 0.86
CA ALA A 149 27.26 -20.87 -0.01
C ALA A 149 27.95 -20.38 -1.30
N ASN A 150 27.55 -19.23 -1.84
CA ASN A 150 28.14 -18.66 -3.06
C ASN A 150 27.98 -17.13 -3.13
N PRO A 151 28.81 -16.36 -2.39
CA PRO A 151 28.70 -14.89 -2.35
C PRO A 151 28.89 -14.22 -3.71
N ASP A 152 29.80 -14.77 -4.53
CA ASP A 152 30.15 -14.21 -5.83
C ASP A 152 28.97 -14.21 -6.81
N LYS A 153 28.05 -15.19 -6.70
CA LYS A 153 26.79 -15.25 -7.49
C LYS A 153 25.94 -13.98 -7.32
N TYR A 154 26.02 -13.35 -6.16
CA TYR A 154 25.20 -12.21 -5.76
C TYR A 154 25.97 -10.89 -5.81
N THR A 155 27.20 -10.88 -6.32
CA THR A 155 27.87 -9.61 -6.59
C THR A 155 27.17 -8.89 -7.74
N ASN A 156 27.11 -7.55 -7.66
CA ASN A 156 26.45 -6.70 -8.64
C ASN A 156 24.96 -7.04 -8.86
N SER A 157 24.23 -7.20 -7.76
CA SER A 157 22.81 -7.57 -7.74
C SER A 157 21.97 -6.63 -6.87
N VAL A 158 20.65 -6.86 -6.87
CA VAL A 158 19.67 -6.10 -6.10
C VAL A 158 18.68 -7.04 -5.43
N VAL A 159 18.70 -7.04 -4.11
CA VAL A 159 17.77 -7.77 -3.25
C VAL A 159 16.51 -6.93 -3.07
N LYS A 160 15.33 -7.51 -3.26
CA LYS A 160 14.06 -6.81 -3.10
C LYS A 160 13.04 -7.70 -2.41
N VAL A 161 12.10 -7.11 -1.67
CA VAL A 161 10.86 -7.81 -1.35
C VAL A 161 9.79 -7.54 -2.41
N ASN A 162 9.00 -8.56 -2.70
CA ASN A 162 8.05 -8.52 -3.81
C ASN A 162 6.90 -7.53 -3.58
N HIS A 163 6.45 -7.38 -2.34
CA HIS A 163 5.45 -6.39 -1.96
C HIS A 163 6.08 -5.03 -1.64
N GLY A 164 5.29 -3.96 -1.72
CA GLY A 164 5.67 -2.63 -1.22
C GLY A 164 6.56 -1.78 -2.12
N TYR A 165 7.02 -0.68 -1.55
CA TYR A 165 7.83 0.37 -2.18
C TYR A 165 9.06 0.69 -1.31
N ALA A 166 10.14 1.16 -1.94
CA ALA A 166 11.39 1.55 -1.27
C ALA A 166 12.02 0.43 -0.39
N GLN A 167 11.92 -0.82 -0.84
CA GLN A 167 12.47 -1.99 -0.15
C GLN A 167 13.41 -2.74 -1.09
N ASN A 168 14.54 -2.11 -1.41
CA ASN A 168 15.60 -2.65 -2.25
C ASN A 168 16.93 -2.49 -1.52
N PHE A 169 17.80 -3.48 -1.61
CA PHE A 169 19.18 -3.44 -1.13
C PHE A 169 20.12 -3.77 -2.28
N PHE A 170 21.19 -3.02 -2.43
CA PHE A 170 22.14 -3.18 -3.53
C PHE A 170 23.39 -3.89 -3.04
N ILE A 171 23.75 -4.98 -3.72
CA ILE A 171 25.02 -5.67 -3.49
C ILE A 171 26.01 -5.19 -4.55
N GLY A 172 27.12 -4.64 -4.10
CA GLY A 172 28.17 -4.09 -4.95
C GLY A 172 28.99 -5.18 -5.65
N ASN A 173 30.11 -4.78 -6.25
CA ASN A 173 31.06 -5.72 -6.86
C ASN A 173 31.82 -6.55 -5.82
N GLN A 174 31.82 -6.10 -4.56
CA GLN A 174 32.45 -6.80 -3.44
C GLN A 174 31.39 -7.56 -2.65
N ALA A 175 31.75 -8.75 -2.17
CA ALA A 175 30.92 -9.51 -1.27
C ALA A 175 30.68 -8.75 0.04
N LEU A 176 29.50 -8.92 0.61
CA LEU A 176 29.10 -8.36 1.88
C LEU A 176 29.97 -8.98 2.98
N ASN A 177 30.42 -8.15 3.91
CA ASN A 177 31.00 -8.65 5.15
C ASN A 177 29.91 -9.19 6.10
N ASN A 178 30.31 -9.89 7.16
CA ASN A 178 29.38 -10.52 8.10
C ASN A 178 28.39 -9.53 8.75
N LEU A 179 28.84 -8.30 9.06
CA LEU A 179 27.99 -7.28 9.67
C LEU A 179 26.94 -6.76 8.68
N GLU A 180 27.34 -6.53 7.42
CA GLU A 180 26.43 -6.13 6.35
C GLU A 180 25.38 -7.21 6.06
N LEU A 181 25.81 -8.48 6.03
CA LEU A 181 24.91 -9.61 5.79
C LEU A 181 23.87 -9.77 6.91
N GLU A 182 24.28 -9.65 8.17
CA GLU A 182 23.33 -9.71 9.29
C GLU A 182 22.37 -8.51 9.27
N THR A 183 22.88 -7.31 8.99
CA THR A 183 22.05 -6.09 8.85
C THR A 183 21.02 -6.24 7.73
N LEU A 184 21.41 -6.87 6.61
CA LEU A 184 20.53 -7.17 5.50
C LEU A 184 19.47 -8.20 5.91
N LYS A 185 19.85 -9.28 6.61
CA LYS A 185 18.92 -10.29 7.13
C LYS A 185 17.83 -9.67 7.99
N GLU A 186 18.21 -8.89 9.00
CA GLU A 186 17.25 -8.17 9.87
C GLU A 186 16.35 -7.21 9.07
N THR A 187 16.91 -6.57 8.04
CA THR A 187 16.15 -5.67 7.17
C THR A 187 15.14 -6.42 6.32
N LEU A 188 15.51 -7.57 5.76
CA LEU A 188 14.61 -8.44 5.00
C LEU A 188 13.50 -8.99 5.89
N GLU A 189 13.81 -9.46 7.09
CA GLU A 189 12.82 -9.94 8.07
C GLU A 189 11.78 -8.84 8.38
N ARG A 190 12.24 -7.61 8.65
CA ARG A 190 11.33 -6.46 8.87
C ARG A 190 10.51 -6.12 7.62
N TRP A 191 11.13 -6.16 6.45
CA TRP A 191 10.43 -5.85 5.20
C TRP A 191 9.35 -6.87 4.88
N MET A 192 9.65 -8.16 5.03
CA MET A 192 8.70 -9.26 4.79
C MET A 192 7.53 -9.27 5.78
N GLN A 193 7.75 -8.81 7.01
CA GLN A 193 6.67 -8.73 8.01
C GLN A 193 5.69 -7.58 7.75
N ARG A 194 6.07 -6.55 6.99
CA ARG A 194 5.32 -5.28 6.92
C ARG A 194 3.94 -5.47 6.26
N PRO A 195 2.83 -5.41 7.02
CA PRO A 195 1.51 -5.45 6.42
C PRO A 195 1.23 -4.07 5.83
N HIS A 196 1.11 -3.96 4.50
CA HIS A 196 0.73 -2.71 3.82
C HIS A 196 -0.77 -2.35 4.00
N THR A 197 -1.35 -2.69 5.15
CA THR A 197 -2.78 -2.57 5.46
C THR A 197 -3.21 -1.15 5.81
N GLY A 198 -2.28 -0.31 6.29
CA GLY A 198 -2.53 1.11 6.60
C GLY A 198 -2.42 2.06 5.40
N SER A 199 -2.00 1.55 4.23
CA SER A 199 -1.75 2.36 3.03
C SER A 199 -2.98 2.45 2.12
N TYR A 200 -2.93 3.39 1.18
CA TYR A 200 -3.88 3.52 0.06
C TYR A 200 -3.83 2.32 -0.92
N GLU A 201 -2.91 1.38 -0.70
CA GLU A 201 -2.55 0.29 -1.61
C GLU A 201 -2.81 -1.08 -0.98
N ARG A 202 -4.05 -1.28 -0.52
CA ARG A 202 -4.50 -2.52 0.17
C ARG A 202 -4.26 -3.81 -0.61
N HIS A 203 -4.04 -3.73 -1.92
CA HIS A 203 -3.74 -4.90 -2.73
C HIS A 203 -2.45 -5.61 -2.31
N TYR A 204 -1.47 -4.89 -1.75
CA TYR A 204 -0.25 -5.48 -1.18
C TYR A 204 -0.52 -6.45 -0.04
N ALA A 205 -1.60 -6.26 0.73
CA ALA A 205 -1.97 -7.19 1.80
C ALA A 205 -2.43 -8.57 1.31
N ARG A 206 -2.58 -8.76 -0.01
CA ARG A 206 -2.95 -10.03 -0.66
C ARG A 206 -1.75 -10.68 -1.37
N ILE A 207 -0.55 -10.15 -1.19
CA ILE A 207 0.69 -10.68 -1.75
C ILE A 207 1.39 -11.48 -0.66
N THR A 208 1.75 -12.72 -0.98
CA THR A 208 2.60 -13.53 -0.11
C THR A 208 4.00 -12.95 -0.12
N PRO A 209 4.58 -12.58 1.04
CA PRO A 209 5.93 -12.05 1.09
C PRO A 209 6.96 -12.99 0.47
N HIS A 210 7.82 -12.42 -0.36
CA HIS A 210 8.85 -13.13 -1.09
C HIS A 210 10.04 -12.20 -1.33
N ILE A 211 11.24 -12.75 -1.41
CA ILE A 211 12.45 -12.03 -1.77
C ILE A 211 12.80 -12.38 -3.22
N THR A 212 13.24 -11.39 -3.98
CA THR A 212 13.73 -11.54 -5.35
C THR A 212 15.11 -10.93 -5.45
N GLU A 213 16.03 -11.67 -6.06
CA GLU A 213 17.38 -11.21 -6.35
C GLU A 213 17.53 -11.00 -7.85
N GLU A 214 17.75 -9.76 -8.27
CA GLU A 214 17.83 -9.40 -9.68
C GLU A 214 19.19 -8.85 -10.04
N LYS A 215 19.62 -9.07 -11.28
CA LYS A 215 20.85 -8.45 -11.80
C LYS A 215 20.75 -6.93 -11.71
N ARG A 216 21.78 -6.29 -11.18
CA ARG A 216 21.85 -4.83 -11.14
C ARG A 216 22.00 -4.26 -12.54
N LEU A 217 21.22 -3.23 -12.83
CA LEU A 217 21.37 -2.45 -14.06
C LEU A 217 22.28 -1.25 -13.81
N GLY A 218 23.29 -1.06 -14.67
CA GLY A 218 24.21 0.08 -14.65
C GLY A 218 25.46 -0.12 -13.78
N ASN A 219 26.48 0.70 -14.05
CA ASN A 219 27.85 0.52 -13.55
C ASN A 219 28.22 1.49 -12.41
N ARG A 220 27.27 2.27 -11.87
CA ARG A 220 27.59 3.30 -10.87
C ARG A 220 27.80 2.64 -9.50
N GLU A 221 28.98 2.79 -8.91
CA GLU A 221 29.34 2.23 -7.59
C GLU A 221 28.42 2.69 -6.45
N THR A 222 27.71 3.80 -6.62
CA THR A 222 26.77 4.34 -5.62
C THR A 222 25.48 4.74 -6.33
N LEU A 223 24.34 4.24 -5.86
CA LEU A 223 23.07 4.88 -6.18
C LEU A 223 22.95 6.11 -5.29
N ILE A 224 22.87 7.27 -5.95
CA ILE A 224 22.26 8.45 -5.35
C ILE A 224 20.83 8.02 -5.04
N GLU A 225 20.54 7.82 -3.76
CA GLU A 225 19.18 7.81 -3.28
C GLU A 225 18.53 9.06 -3.89
N LEU A 226 17.49 8.90 -4.73
CA LEU A 226 16.69 10.04 -5.15
C LEU A 226 16.09 10.58 -3.87
N GLN A 227 16.79 11.51 -3.22
CA GLN A 227 16.26 12.34 -2.17
C GLN A 227 15.12 13.10 -2.82
N ILE A 228 13.92 12.53 -2.70
CA ILE A 228 12.70 13.27 -2.97
C ILE A 228 12.73 14.38 -1.93
N PRO A 229 12.90 15.66 -2.31
CA PRO A 229 12.92 16.74 -1.35
C PRO A 229 11.63 16.64 -0.53
N HIS A 230 11.77 16.58 0.78
CA HIS A 230 10.62 16.73 1.66
C HIS A 230 9.99 18.10 1.36
N ALA A 231 8.86 18.09 0.65
CA ALA A 231 8.02 19.26 0.41
C ALA A 231 7.01 19.44 1.55
#